data_AF-A0A952RP38-F1
#
_entry.id   AF-A0A952RP38-F1
#
_cell.length_a   1.000
_cell.length_b   1.000
_cell.length_c   1.000
_cell.angle_alpha   90.00
_cell.angle_beta   90.00
_cell.angle_gamma   90.00
#
_symmetry.space_group_name_H-M   'P 1'
#
loop_
_entity.id
_entity.type
_entity.pdbx_description
1 polymer ?
#
loop_
_entity_poly.entity_id
_entity_poly.type
_entity_poly.pdbx_seq_one_letter_code
_entity_poly.pdbx_strand_id
1 'polypeptide(L)'
;MRPTEPTEKTKRARRRREPLAPAALASIANALAGARAGYELCARRTNDPNVAVAVISAANSASSLLDEIAVAAATHGLDVRPRLRMTDRLRWEWVASTGSMMEKSADARVLAECARVLGEVVGLDVSPLGESIASRVRLASAEAWSLAAAVDAGARWRSCGVLAASR
;
A
#
# COMPACT_ATOMS: atom_id res chain seq x y z
N MET A 1 -38.52 22.26 -44.69
CA MET A 1 -37.99 21.30 -43.69
C MET A 1 -36.60 21.77 -43.28
N ARG A 2 -36.42 22.27 -42.05
CA ARG A 2 -35.09 22.58 -41.49
C ARG A 2 -34.67 21.40 -40.60
N PRO A 3 -33.42 20.94 -40.63
CA PRO A 3 -32.96 19.91 -39.70
C PRO A 3 -32.87 20.54 -38.30
N THR A 4 -33.55 19.92 -37.34
CA THR A 4 -33.48 20.26 -35.92
C THR A 4 -32.10 19.90 -35.37
N GLU A 5 -31.40 20.91 -34.85
CA GLU A 5 -30.14 20.74 -34.13
C GLU A 5 -30.33 19.83 -32.89
N PRO A 6 -29.37 18.93 -32.58
CA PRO A 6 -29.44 18.12 -31.39
C PRO A 6 -29.22 19.01 -30.15
N THR A 7 -30.29 19.17 -29.37
CA THR A 7 -30.34 19.88 -28.08
C THR A 7 -29.23 19.48 -27.12
N GLU A 8 -28.68 20.45 -26.40
CA GLU A 8 -27.62 20.32 -25.36
C GLU A 8 -27.84 19.20 -24.31
N LYS A 9 -29.05 18.65 -24.19
CA LYS A 9 -29.33 17.50 -23.32
C LYS A 9 -28.51 16.26 -23.67
N THR A 10 -28.09 16.09 -24.93
CA THR A 10 -27.24 14.96 -25.35
C THR A 10 -25.76 15.16 -24.99
N LYS A 11 -25.31 16.38 -24.67
CA LYS A 11 -23.95 16.63 -24.17
C LYS A 11 -23.73 16.12 -22.73
N ARG A 12 -24.79 16.04 -21.92
CA ARG A 12 -24.70 15.59 -20.52
C ARG A 12 -24.65 14.07 -20.35
N ALA A 13 -25.06 13.30 -21.35
CA ALA A 13 -24.99 11.83 -21.34
C ALA A 13 -23.58 11.28 -21.65
N ARG A 14 -22.66 12.17 -22.07
CA ARG A 14 -21.26 11.84 -22.32
C ARG A 14 -20.39 12.53 -21.26
N ARG A 15 -20.67 12.26 -19.97
CA ARG A 15 -19.59 12.33 -18.97
C ARG A 15 -18.53 11.39 -19.51
N ARG A 16 -17.53 11.96 -20.18
CA ARG A 16 -16.31 11.27 -20.54
C ARG A 16 -15.91 10.56 -19.26
N ARG A 17 -15.94 9.22 -19.26
CA ARG A 17 -15.13 8.46 -18.31
C ARG A 17 -13.73 8.98 -18.59
N GLU A 18 -13.24 9.88 -17.75
CA GLU A 18 -11.83 10.21 -17.80
C GLU A 18 -11.11 8.86 -17.70
N PRO A 19 -10.19 8.57 -18.63
CA PRO A 19 -9.41 7.37 -18.50
C PRO A 19 -8.78 7.38 -17.10
N LEU A 20 -8.89 6.27 -16.37
CA LEU A 20 -8.03 6.01 -15.21
C LEU A 20 -6.65 6.50 -15.57
N ALA A 21 -6.11 7.48 -14.85
CA ALA A 21 -4.77 7.97 -15.12
C ALA A 21 -3.83 6.77 -14.94
N PRO A 22 -3.26 6.17 -16.02
CA PRO A 22 -2.53 4.91 -15.88
C PRO A 22 -1.32 5.07 -14.95
N ALA A 23 -0.82 6.30 -14.84
CA ALA A 23 0.19 6.72 -13.88
C ALA A 23 -0.24 6.55 -12.42
N ALA A 24 -1.49 6.87 -12.04
CA ALA A 24 -1.95 6.75 -10.66
C ALA A 24 -1.99 5.28 -10.22
N LEU A 25 -2.51 4.40 -11.08
CA LEU A 25 -2.55 2.96 -10.83
C LEU A 25 -1.16 2.35 -10.73
N ALA A 26 -0.27 2.71 -11.67
CA ALA A 26 1.11 2.28 -11.64
C ALA A 26 1.82 2.77 -10.36
N SER A 27 1.57 4.00 -9.92
CA SER A 27 2.12 4.54 -8.66
C SER A 27 1.64 3.75 -7.44
N ILE A 28 0.35 3.45 -7.35
CA ILE A 28 -0.19 2.64 -6.24
C ILE A 28 0.38 1.23 -6.25
N ALA A 29 0.41 0.58 -7.42
CA ALA A 29 0.97 -0.76 -7.55
C ALA A 29 2.46 -0.78 -7.16
N ASN A 30 3.25 0.20 -7.59
CA ASN A 30 4.66 0.30 -7.19
C ASN A 30 4.81 0.59 -5.69
N ALA A 31 3.95 1.44 -5.11
CA ALA A 31 3.97 1.74 -3.68
C ALA A 31 3.65 0.50 -2.83
N LEU A 32 2.62 -0.26 -3.18
CA LEU A 32 2.25 -1.50 -2.50
C LEU A 32 3.34 -2.57 -2.66
N ALA A 33 3.93 -2.72 -3.84
CA ALA A 33 5.03 -3.67 -4.06
C ALA A 33 6.28 -3.27 -3.28
N GLY A 34 6.59 -1.97 -3.22
CA GLY A 34 7.67 -1.41 -2.42
C GLY A 34 7.46 -1.68 -0.93
N ALA A 35 6.29 -1.30 -0.40
CA ALA A 35 5.94 -1.52 1.00
C ALA A 35 5.97 -3.00 1.36
N ARG A 36 5.44 -3.89 0.50
CA ARG A 36 5.54 -5.34 0.66
C ARG A 36 7.00 -5.79 0.79
N ALA A 37 7.89 -5.35 -0.09
CA ALA A 37 9.30 -5.70 -0.03
C ALA A 37 9.96 -5.22 1.27
N GLY A 38 9.60 -4.02 1.75
CA GLY A 38 10.02 -3.49 3.05
C GLY A 38 9.53 -4.35 4.22
N TYR A 39 8.26 -4.73 4.23
CA TYR A 39 7.69 -5.62 5.25
C TYR A 39 8.37 -6.99 5.28
N GLU A 40 8.57 -7.61 4.11
CA GLU A 40 9.26 -8.89 4.01
C GLU A 40 10.73 -8.79 4.47
N LEU A 41 11.40 -7.67 4.20
CA LEU A 41 12.76 -7.44 4.70
C LEU A 41 12.79 -7.30 6.22
N CYS A 42 11.86 -6.52 6.79
CA CYS A 42 11.72 -6.39 8.25
C CYS A 42 11.43 -7.76 8.90
N ALA A 43 10.52 -8.55 8.33
CA ALA A 43 10.17 -9.88 8.83
C ALA A 43 11.39 -10.82 8.93
N ARG A 44 12.30 -10.74 7.95
CA ARG A 44 13.51 -11.58 7.91
C ARG A 44 14.60 -11.14 8.89
N ARG A 45 14.57 -9.89 9.35
CA ARG A 45 15.67 -9.26 10.11
C ARG A 45 15.32 -8.91 11.55
N THR A 46 14.03 -8.72 11.84
CA THR A 46 13.59 -8.37 13.18
C THR A 46 13.88 -9.52 14.16
N ASN A 47 14.23 -9.15 15.39
CA ASN A 47 14.35 -10.09 16.50
C ASN A 47 13.06 -10.18 17.33
N ASP A 48 12.05 -9.36 17.04
CA ASP A 48 10.76 -9.38 17.74
C ASP A 48 9.75 -10.24 16.96
N PRO A 49 9.30 -11.39 17.50
CA PRO A 49 8.36 -12.26 16.80
C PRO A 49 6.99 -11.61 16.57
N ASN A 50 6.57 -10.67 17.41
CA ASN A 50 5.29 -9.97 17.21
C ASN A 50 5.39 -9.00 16.03
N VAL A 51 6.53 -8.30 15.90
CA VAL A 51 6.82 -7.46 14.74
C VAL A 51 6.82 -8.33 13.49
N ALA A 52 7.52 -9.48 13.50
CA ALA A 52 7.57 -10.40 12.37
C ALA A 52 6.17 -10.84 11.90
N VAL A 53 5.28 -11.24 12.82
CA VAL A 53 3.89 -11.62 12.51
C VAL A 53 3.12 -10.45 11.91
N ALA A 54 3.20 -9.26 12.51
CA ALA A 54 2.50 -8.08 12.04
C ALA A 54 2.93 -7.68 10.62
N VAL A 55 4.24 -7.67 10.35
CA VAL A 55 4.75 -7.29 9.02
C VAL A 55 4.47 -8.35 7.96
N ILE A 56 4.46 -9.64 8.31
CA ILE A 56 4.03 -10.70 7.38
C ILE A 56 2.55 -10.53 7.02
N SER A 57 1.71 -10.24 8.00
CA SER A 57 0.28 -9.95 7.76
C SER A 57 0.12 -8.75 6.83
N ALA A 58 0.84 -7.65 7.09
CA ALA A 58 0.81 -6.46 6.24
C ALA A 58 1.32 -6.74 4.81
N ALA A 59 2.39 -7.54 4.66
CA ALA A 59 2.90 -7.96 3.35
C ALA A 59 1.86 -8.76 2.55
N ASN A 60 1.16 -9.69 3.21
CA ASN A 60 0.09 -10.47 2.59
C ASN A 60 -1.10 -9.60 2.19
N SER A 61 -1.51 -8.66 3.05
CA SER A 61 -2.57 -7.68 2.72
C SER A 61 -2.20 -6.83 1.52
N ALA A 62 -0.95 -6.35 1.44
CA ALA A 62 -0.44 -5.60 0.30
C ALA A 62 -0.42 -6.44 -0.99
N SER A 63 -0.05 -7.72 -0.90
CA SER A 63 -0.09 -8.64 -2.05
C SER A 63 -1.52 -8.88 -2.55
N SER A 64 -2.47 -9.14 -1.65
CA SER A 64 -3.88 -9.30 -2.03
C SER A 64 -4.44 -8.05 -2.71
N LEU A 65 -4.10 -6.86 -2.20
CA LEU A 65 -4.54 -5.61 -2.80
C LEU A 65 -3.91 -5.36 -4.18
N LEU A 66 -2.64 -5.76 -4.38
CA LEU A 66 -1.99 -5.72 -5.69
C LEU A 66 -2.70 -6.59 -6.72
N ASP A 67 -3.08 -7.80 -6.34
CA ASP A 67 -3.79 -8.72 -7.24
C ASP A 67 -5.16 -8.15 -7.64
N GLU A 68 -5.89 -7.55 -6.69
CA GLU A 68 -7.17 -6.89 -6.98
C GLU A 68 -7.02 -5.69 -7.90
N ILE A 69 -6.00 -4.85 -7.68
CA ILE A 69 -5.70 -3.72 -8.55
C ILE A 69 -5.33 -4.21 -9.96
N ALA A 70 -4.54 -5.28 -10.07
CA ALA A 70 -4.18 -5.86 -11.36
C ALA A 70 -5.40 -6.39 -12.12
N VAL A 71 -6.31 -7.10 -11.43
CA VAL A 71 -7.57 -7.57 -12.01
C VAL A 71 -8.44 -6.40 -12.45
N ALA A 72 -8.63 -5.39 -11.58
CA ALA A 72 -9.44 -4.23 -11.89
C ALA A 72 -8.87 -3.44 -13.07
N ALA A 73 -7.56 -3.19 -13.09
CA ALA A 73 -6.88 -2.52 -14.21
C ALA A 73 -7.00 -3.28 -15.54
N ALA A 74 -6.92 -4.62 -15.51
CA ALA A 74 -7.08 -5.45 -16.69
C ALA A 74 -8.48 -5.30 -17.32
N THR A 75 -9.54 -5.10 -16.52
CA THR A 75 -10.90 -4.81 -17.05
C THR A 75 -10.97 -3.51 -17.85
N HIS A 76 -10.02 -2.61 -17.64
CA HIS A 76 -9.86 -1.35 -18.36
C HIS A 76 -8.76 -1.40 -19.44
N GLY A 77 -8.21 -2.59 -19.73
CA GLY A 77 -7.14 -2.78 -20.72
C GLY A 77 -5.78 -2.22 -20.29
N LEU A 78 -5.55 -2.05 -18.99
CA LEU A 78 -4.30 -1.53 -18.43
C LEU A 78 -3.47 -2.67 -17.80
N ASP A 79 -2.17 -2.70 -18.10
CA ASP A 79 -1.20 -3.55 -17.39
C ASP A 79 -0.46 -2.73 -16.33
N VAL A 80 -0.68 -3.07 -15.06
CA VAL A 80 -0.18 -2.34 -13.89
C VAL A 80 0.79 -3.17 -13.05
N ARG A 81 1.40 -4.21 -13.64
CA ARG A 81 2.38 -5.03 -12.94
C ARG A 81 3.50 -4.16 -12.36
N PRO A 82 3.75 -4.23 -11.04
CA PRO A 82 4.77 -3.42 -10.41
C PRO A 82 6.15 -3.78 -10.94
N ARG A 83 7.01 -2.77 -11.09
CA ARG A 83 8.39 -2.94 -11.55
C ARG A 83 9.34 -2.56 -10.41
N LEU A 84 9.56 -3.49 -9.49
CA LEU A 84 10.59 -3.34 -8.47
C LEU A 84 11.97 -3.34 -9.14
N ARG A 85 12.64 -2.20 -9.09
CA ARG A 85 13.97 -2.03 -9.66
C ARG A 85 15.02 -2.45 -8.64
N MET A 86 16.22 -2.74 -9.12
CA MET A 86 17.38 -2.99 -8.24
C MET A 86 17.62 -1.82 -7.28
N THR A 87 17.33 -0.58 -7.72
CA THR A 87 17.40 0.62 -6.88
C THR A 87 16.46 0.56 -5.68
N ASP A 88 15.26 -0.01 -5.82
CA ASP A 88 14.30 -0.14 -4.73
C ASP A 88 14.79 -1.17 -3.70
N ARG A 89 15.38 -2.26 -4.19
CA ARG A 89 16.02 -3.26 -3.32
C ARG A 89 17.17 -2.65 -2.53
N LEU A 90 18.06 -1.91 -3.18
CA LEU A 90 19.19 -1.23 -2.52
C LEU A 90 18.70 -0.18 -1.51
N ARG A 91 17.61 0.53 -1.82
CA ARG A 91 16.97 1.46 -0.88
C ARG A 91 16.54 0.75 0.39
N TRP A 92 15.82 -0.36 0.28
CA TRP A 92 15.36 -1.12 1.44
C TRP A 92 16.50 -1.67 2.29
N GLU A 93 17.54 -2.20 1.62
CA GLU A 93 18.76 -2.64 2.29
C GLU A 93 19.45 -1.48 3.02
N TRP A 94 19.56 -0.31 2.41
CA TRP A 94 20.13 0.88 3.02
C TRP A 94 19.33 1.37 4.24
N VAL A 95 18.00 1.44 4.15
CA VAL A 95 17.11 1.81 5.26
C VAL A 95 17.24 0.83 6.44
N ALA A 96 17.37 -0.47 6.15
CA ALA A 96 17.57 -1.48 7.17
C ALA A 96 18.98 -1.45 7.78
N SER A 97 19.99 -0.98 7.05
CA SER A 97 21.41 -1.12 7.41
C SER A 97 22.08 0.15 7.94
N THR A 98 21.44 1.32 7.92
CA THR A 98 22.03 2.61 8.37
C THR A 98 22.23 2.70 9.90
N GLY A 99 22.39 1.56 10.58
CA GLY A 99 22.31 1.36 12.02
C GLY A 99 23.52 1.76 12.87
N SER A 100 24.03 2.99 12.77
CA SER A 100 24.84 3.52 13.89
C SER A 100 24.71 5.01 14.20
N MET A 101 24.10 5.82 13.33
CA MET A 101 23.97 7.28 13.54
C MET A 101 22.53 7.77 13.76
N MET A 102 21.54 6.88 13.84
CA MET A 102 20.13 7.27 14.00
C MET A 102 19.54 6.69 15.29
N GLU A 103 18.73 7.50 15.97
CA GLU A 103 18.07 7.16 17.25
C GLU A 103 17.06 6.01 17.13
N LYS A 104 16.56 5.73 15.92
CA LYS A 104 15.50 4.74 15.68
C LYS A 104 16.06 3.35 15.37
N SER A 105 15.35 2.32 15.85
CA SER A 105 15.64 0.92 15.53
C SER A 105 15.52 0.65 14.02
N ALA A 106 16.19 -0.40 13.53
CA ALA A 106 16.10 -0.79 12.13
C ALA A 106 14.65 -1.09 11.70
N ASP A 107 13.88 -1.76 12.55
CA ASP A 107 12.46 -2.07 12.29
C ASP A 107 11.63 -0.78 12.19
N ALA A 108 11.77 0.14 13.14
CA ALA A 108 11.04 1.41 13.12
C ALA A 108 11.32 2.22 11.84
N ARG A 109 12.57 2.22 11.35
CA ARG A 109 12.95 2.93 10.12
C ARG A 109 12.33 2.29 8.87
N VAL A 110 12.41 0.97 8.74
CA VAL A 110 11.80 0.26 7.60
C VAL A 110 10.29 0.48 7.58
N LEU A 111 9.63 0.39 8.74
CA LEU A 111 8.18 0.58 8.84
C LEU A 111 7.75 2.02 8.59
N ALA A 112 8.50 3.00 9.08
CA ALA A 112 8.27 4.40 8.76
C ALA A 112 8.39 4.67 7.25
N GLU A 113 9.36 4.03 6.59
CA GLU A 113 9.52 4.15 5.15
C GLU A 113 8.38 3.48 4.36
N CYS A 114 7.88 2.31 4.82
CA CYS A 114 6.67 1.71 4.25
C CYS A 114 5.46 2.65 4.38
N ALA A 115 5.26 3.24 5.56
CA ALA A 115 4.17 4.19 5.81
C ALA A 115 4.28 5.43 4.92
N ARG A 116 5.50 5.96 4.75
CA ARG A 116 5.78 7.09 3.87
C ARG A 116 5.42 6.78 2.40
N VAL A 117 5.90 5.65 1.86
CA VAL A 117 5.62 5.23 0.47
C VAL A 117 4.13 5.03 0.24
N LEU A 118 3.40 4.42 1.18
CA LEU A 118 1.95 4.26 1.07
C LEU A 118 1.20 5.59 1.21
N GLY A 119 1.69 6.50 2.06
CA GLY A 119 1.11 7.84 2.22
C GLY A 119 1.17 8.69 0.95
N GLU A 120 2.21 8.53 0.12
CA GLU A 120 2.35 9.24 -1.15
C GLU A 120 1.21 8.95 -2.15
N VAL A 121 0.53 7.81 -1.99
CA VAL A 121 -0.49 7.35 -2.95
C VAL A 121 -1.93 7.46 -2.45
N VAL A 122 -2.15 7.83 -1.18
CA VAL A 122 -3.50 7.95 -0.57
C VAL A 122 -4.36 9.05 -1.22
N GLY A 123 -3.73 10.10 -1.75
CA GLY A 123 -4.43 11.21 -2.42
C GLY A 123 -4.64 11.02 -3.92
N LEU A 124 -4.20 9.89 -4.50
CA LEU A 124 -4.35 9.64 -5.93
C LEU A 124 -5.80 9.26 -6.25
N ASP A 125 -6.31 9.76 -7.38
CA ASP A 125 -7.65 9.41 -7.83
C ASP A 125 -7.71 7.97 -8.35
N VAL A 126 -8.39 7.12 -7.58
CA VAL A 126 -8.72 5.73 -7.92
C VAL A 126 -10.22 5.48 -7.96
N SER A 127 -11.02 6.54 -8.01
CA SER A 127 -12.48 6.44 -8.12
C SER A 127 -12.97 5.50 -9.24
N PRO A 128 -12.28 5.34 -10.39
CA PRO A 128 -12.77 4.43 -11.42
C PRO A 128 -12.53 2.94 -11.12
N LEU A 129 -11.66 2.60 -10.15
CA LEU A 129 -11.52 1.22 -9.65
C LEU A 129 -12.58 0.84 -8.61
N GLY A 130 -13.34 1.82 -8.11
CA GLY A 130 -14.37 1.65 -7.10
C GLY A 130 -13.91 1.96 -5.67
N GLU A 131 -14.88 2.34 -4.84
CA GLU A 131 -14.66 2.82 -3.47
C GLU A 131 -13.99 1.78 -2.56
N SER A 132 -14.18 0.49 -2.85
CA SER A 132 -13.56 -0.61 -2.10
C SER A 132 -12.04 -0.56 -2.17
N ILE A 133 -11.46 -0.45 -3.37
CA ILE A 133 -10.01 -0.39 -3.56
C ILE A 133 -9.44 0.89 -2.95
N ALA A 134 -10.12 2.03 -3.16
CA ALA A 134 -9.73 3.31 -2.55
C ALA A 134 -9.67 3.21 -1.01
N SER A 135 -10.68 2.60 -0.41
CA SER A 135 -10.76 2.40 1.05
C SER A 135 -9.67 1.48 1.57
N ARG A 136 -9.33 0.42 0.82
CA ARG A 136 -8.25 -0.49 1.19
C ARG A 136 -6.86 0.13 1.08
N VAL A 137 -6.62 1.00 0.09
CA VAL A 137 -5.36 1.76 0.00
C VAL A 137 -5.22 2.70 1.20
N ARG A 138 -6.29 3.42 1.56
CA ARG A 138 -6.32 4.27 2.77
C ARG A 138 -6.06 3.46 4.04
N LEU A 139 -6.72 2.30 4.17
CA LEU A 139 -6.54 1.41 5.31
C LEU A 139 -5.10 0.90 5.41
N ALA A 140 -4.52 0.40 4.31
CA ALA A 140 -3.15 -0.07 4.28
C ALA A 140 -2.14 1.03 4.70
N SER A 141 -2.37 2.28 4.26
CA SER A 141 -1.56 3.41 4.70
C SER A 141 -1.73 3.70 6.20
N ALA A 142 -2.95 3.71 6.71
CA ALA A 142 -3.22 3.95 8.14
C ALA A 142 -2.65 2.84 9.04
N GLU A 143 -2.74 1.58 8.61
CA GLU A 143 -2.14 0.43 9.28
C GLU A 143 -0.61 0.55 9.29
N ALA A 144 0.00 0.95 8.18
CA ALA A 144 1.44 1.16 8.10
C ALA A 144 1.93 2.25 9.07
N TRP A 145 1.21 3.37 9.15
CA TRP A 145 1.51 4.45 10.11
C TRP A 145 1.34 3.99 11.55
N SER A 146 0.26 3.26 11.85
CA SER A 146 -0.03 2.74 13.18
C SER A 146 1.04 1.73 13.63
N LEU A 147 1.45 0.84 12.73
CA LEU A 147 2.50 -0.14 12.96
C LEU A 147 3.86 0.53 13.19
N ALA A 148 4.23 1.50 12.35
CA ALA A 148 5.46 2.26 12.51
C ALA A 148 5.50 2.99 13.87
N ALA A 149 4.41 3.67 14.24
CA ALA A 149 4.30 4.37 15.52
C ALA A 149 4.37 3.40 16.72
N ALA A 150 3.71 2.24 16.63
CA ALA A 150 3.75 1.24 17.70
C ALA A 150 5.17 0.71 17.92
N VAL A 151 5.90 0.40 16.85
CA VAL A 151 7.29 -0.09 16.96
C VAL A 151 8.24 1.01 17.46
N ASP A 152 8.06 2.25 17.01
CA ASP A 152 8.85 3.41 17.47
C ASP A 152 8.64 3.69 18.96
N ALA A 153 7.40 3.56 19.44
CA ALA A 153 7.06 3.72 20.85
C ALA A 153 7.48 2.53 21.74
N GLY A 154 8.10 1.50 21.16
CA GLY A 154 8.47 0.28 21.89
C GLY A 154 7.25 -0.47 22.45
N ALA A 155 6.13 -0.45 21.71
CA ALA A 155 4.90 -1.08 22.14
C ALA A 155 5.16 -2.53 22.54
N ARG A 156 4.86 -2.87 23.80
CA ARG A 156 4.83 -4.26 24.26
C ARG A 156 3.57 -4.87 23.68
N TRP A 157 3.73 -5.59 22.57
CA TRP A 157 2.70 -6.42 21.96
C TRP A 157 2.27 -7.42 23.01
N ARG A 158 1.16 -7.16 23.69
CA ARG A 158 0.58 -8.14 24.60
C ARG A 158 0.11 -9.26 23.69
N SER A 159 0.82 -10.38 23.72
CA SER A 159 0.22 -11.62 23.29
C SER A 159 -1.11 -11.70 24.05
N CYS A 160 -2.23 -11.76 23.32
CA CYS A 160 -3.42 -12.36 23.90
C CYS A 160 -2.99 -13.79 24.20
N GLY A 161 -2.48 -13.99 25.43
CA GLY A 161 -2.37 -15.31 26.00
C GLY A 161 -3.75 -15.90 25.87
N VAL A 162 -3.90 -16.82 24.93
CA VAL A 162 -4.95 -17.81 24.98
C VAL A 162 -4.96 -18.26 26.42
N LEU A 163 -6.06 -17.94 27.09
CA LEU A 163 -6.34 -18.29 28.45
C LEU A 163 -5.83 -19.72 28.66
N ALA A 164 -4.74 -19.84 29.41
CA ALA A 164 -4.49 -20.99 30.24
C ALA A 164 -5.59 -20.99 31.31
N ALA A 165 -6.83 -21.26 30.87
CA ALA A 165 -7.98 -21.49 31.70
C ALA A 165 -8.34 -22.96 31.53
N SER A 166 -7.78 -23.74 32.47
CA SER A 166 -8.46 -24.87 33.10
C SER A 166 -8.89 -26.02 32.17
N ARG A 167 -8.03 -27.05 32.07
CA ARG A 167 -8.26 -28.36 32.72
C ARG A 167 -7.02 -29.24 32.60
#